data_AF-A0A1T1CDC1-F1
#
_entry.id   AF-A0A1T1CDC1-F1
#
_cell.length_a   1.000
_cell.length_b   1.000
_cell.length_c   1.000
_cell.angle_alpha   90.00
_cell.angle_beta   90.00
_cell.angle_gamma   90.00
#
_symmetry.space_group_name_H-M   'P 1'
#
loop_
_entity.id
_entity.type
_entity.pdbx_description
1 polymer ?
#
loop_
_entity_poly.entity_id
_entity_poly.type
_entity_poly.pdbx_seq_one_letter_code
_entity_poly.pdbx_strand_id
1 'polypeptide(L)'
;MNYKKIILTAILTVLVIYVVSSVVLLLSSGGPSDYWQAFNPIYQHETWMFVFSWSLGDWGFLVMTILWFLLYSSIFLIVDKPFFEKYL
;
A
#
# COMPACT_ATOMS: atom_id res chain seq x y z
N MET A 1 1.54 -19.51 -13.24
CA MET A 1 1.99 -18.43 -12.33
C MET A 1 2.50 -19.08 -11.05
N ASN A 2 3.76 -18.87 -10.66
CA ASN A 2 4.34 -19.53 -9.48
C ASN A 2 3.75 -18.89 -8.22
N TYR A 3 3.07 -19.66 -7.37
CA TYR A 3 2.37 -19.15 -6.17
C TYR A 3 3.29 -18.35 -5.24
N LYS A 4 4.59 -18.68 -5.22
CA LYS A 4 5.61 -17.94 -4.48
C LYS A 4 5.78 -16.50 -4.98
N LYS A 5 5.73 -16.28 -6.30
CA LYS A 5 5.79 -14.93 -6.91
C LYS A 5 4.58 -14.09 -6.47
N ILE A 6 3.39 -14.69 -6.38
CA ILE A 6 2.16 -14.02 -5.93
C ILE A 6 2.27 -13.59 -4.47
N ILE A 7 2.72 -14.51 -3.60
CA ILE A 7 2.91 -14.24 -2.16
C ILE A 7 3.96 -13.15 -1.96
N LEU A 8 5.11 -13.23 -2.62
CA LEU A 8 6.16 -12.22 -2.51
C LEU A 8 5.66 -10.85 -2.98
N THR A 9 4.92 -10.81 -4.09
CA THR A 9 4.32 -9.56 -4.61
C THR A 9 3.37 -8.95 -3.58
N ALA A 10 2.51 -9.76 -2.95
CA ALA A 10 1.60 -9.29 -1.91
C ALA A 10 2.36 -8.73 -0.70
N ILE A 11 3.38 -9.45 -0.21
CA ILE A 11 4.21 -9.00 0.91
C ILE A 11 4.90 -7.66 0.60
N LEU A 12 5.53 -7.55 -0.57
CA LEU A 12 6.20 -6.32 -0.99
C LEU A 12 5.22 -5.16 -1.17
N THR A 13 4.03 -5.42 -1.71
CA THR A 13 2.98 -4.40 -1.87
C THR A 13 2.55 -3.84 -0.52
N VAL A 14 2.28 -4.73 0.44
CA VAL A 14 1.93 -4.32 1.81
C VAL A 14 3.07 -3.53 2.43
N LEU A 15 4.32 -4.00 2.32
CA LEU A 15 5.48 -3.29 2.84
C LEU A 15 5.63 -1.87 2.27
N VAL A 16 5.44 -1.69 0.96
CA VAL A 16 5.49 -0.36 0.34
C VAL A 16 4.41 0.55 0.91
N ILE A 17 3.17 0.06 1.05
CA ILE A 17 2.07 0.84 1.64
C ILE A 17 2.42 1.27 3.08
N TYR A 18 3.00 0.37 3.88
CA TYR A 18 3.41 0.66 5.25
C TYR A 18 4.52 1.71 5.33
N VAL A 19 5.55 1.60 4.49
CA VAL A 19 6.64 2.57 4.44
C VAL A 19 6.12 3.95 4.07
N VAL A 20 5.29 4.04 3.01
CA VAL A 20 4.70 5.32 2.58
C VAL A 20 3.83 5.91 3.68
N SER A 21 2.96 5.10 4.30
CA SER A 21 2.09 5.56 5.38
C SER A 21 2.89 6.06 6.59
N SER A 22 3.98 5.38 6.94
CA SER A 22 4.89 5.80 8.02
C SER A 22 5.57 7.13 7.71
N VAL A 23 6.00 7.34 6.46
CA VAL A 23 6.60 8.61 6.01
C VAL A 23 5.57 9.74 6.07
N VAL A 24 4.34 9.51 5.59
CA VAL A 24 3.26 10.51 5.65
C VAL A 24 2.98 10.92 7.10
N LEU A 25 2.92 9.95 8.01
CA LEU A 25 2.73 10.20 9.44
C LEU A 25 3.85 11.05 10.05
N LEU A 26 5.12 10.71 9.76
CA LEU A 26 6.28 11.45 10.25
C LEU A 26 6.32 12.89 9.72
N LEU A 27 5.81 13.13 8.51
CA LEU A 27 5.77 14.45 7.89
C LEU A 27 4.53 15.27 8.27
N SER A 28 3.45 14.62 8.69
CA SER A 28 2.25 15.32 9.17
C SER A 28 2.50 15.92 10.56
N SER A 29 2.52 17.25 10.66
CA SER A 29 2.70 17.98 11.93
C SER A 29 1.52 17.85 12.92
N GLY A 30 0.53 17.00 12.60
CA GLY A 30 -0.64 16.71 13.42
C GLY A 30 -0.90 15.20 13.50
N GLY A 31 0.16 14.38 13.53
CA GLY A 31 0.04 12.93 13.68
C GLY A 31 -0.82 12.55 14.89
N PRO A 32 -1.48 11.37 14.85
CA PRO A 32 -2.41 10.95 15.89
C PRO A 32 -1.73 11.00 17.26
N SER A 33 -2.46 11.47 18.28
CA SER A 33 -1.97 11.53 19.67
C SER A 33 -1.52 10.16 20.19
N ASP A 34 -2.03 9.08 19.57
CA ASP A 34 -1.63 7.69 19.79
C ASP A 34 -0.84 7.13 18.60
N TYR A 35 0.49 7.11 18.74
CA TYR A 35 1.42 6.50 17.78
C TYR A 35 1.07 5.04 17.41
N TRP A 36 0.38 4.31 18.29
CA TRP A 36 -0.05 2.93 18.05
C TRP A 36 -1.08 2.80 16.92
N GLN A 37 -1.98 3.77 16.76
CA GLN A 37 -3.00 3.74 15.71
C GLN A 37 -2.37 4.00 14.33
N ALA A 38 -1.25 4.74 14.31
CA ALA A 38 -0.48 5.06 13.12
C ALA A 38 0.09 3.82 12.41
N PHE A 39 0.35 2.73 13.13
CA PHE A 39 0.86 1.46 12.58
C PHE A 39 -0.21 0.37 12.44
N ASN A 40 -1.46 0.66 12.79
CA ASN A 40 -2.53 -0.31 12.66
C ASN A 40 -3.01 -0.38 11.18
N PRO A 41 -2.96 -1.57 10.53
CA PRO A 41 -3.32 -1.72 9.12
C PRO A 41 -4.75 -1.27 8.81
N ILE A 42 -5.68 -1.47 9.75
CA ILE A 42 -7.08 -1.06 9.58
C ILE A 42 -7.16 0.47 9.53
N TYR A 43 -6.53 1.16 10.49
CA TYR A 43 -6.52 2.62 10.53
C TYR A 43 -5.77 3.24 9.34
N GLN A 44 -4.69 2.62 8.86
CA GLN A 44 -4.01 3.09 7.65
C GLN A 44 -4.92 2.95 6.43
N HIS A 45 -5.58 1.81 6.27
CA HIS A 45 -6.56 1.61 5.20
C HIS A 45 -7.72 2.62 5.29
N GLU A 46 -8.26 2.87 6.49
CA GLU A 46 -9.30 3.87 6.73
C GLU A 46 -8.81 5.28 6.42
N THR A 47 -7.55 5.60 6.74
CA THR A 47 -6.95 6.90 6.42
C THR A 47 -6.86 7.10 4.91
N TRP A 48 -6.40 6.11 4.16
CA TRP A 48 -6.37 6.19 2.69
C TRP A 48 -7.78 6.33 2.11
N MET A 49 -8.74 5.51 2.57
CA MET A 49 -10.14 5.64 2.17
C MET A 49 -10.70 7.02 2.46
N PHE A 50 -10.41 7.57 3.64
CA PHE A 50 -10.85 8.89 4.06
C PHE A 50 -10.25 9.99 3.18
N VAL A 51 -8.95 9.97 2.90
CA VAL A 51 -8.27 10.98 2.06
C VAL A 51 -8.84 10.98 0.64
N PHE A 52 -9.02 9.80 0.05
CA PHE A 52 -9.58 9.68 -1.29
C PHE A 52 -11.08 10.02 -1.32
N SER A 53 -11.86 9.58 -0.33
CA SER A 53 -13.28 9.90 -0.23
C SER A 53 -13.53 11.39 0.03
N TRP A 54 -12.70 12.05 0.85
CA TRP A 54 -12.79 13.50 1.06
C TRP A 54 -12.56 14.23 -0.26
N SER A 55 -11.49 13.89 -0.97
CA SER A 55 -11.08 14.63 -2.17
C SER A 55 -12.02 14.43 -3.37
N LEU A 56 -12.60 13.24 -3.54
CA LEU A 56 -13.31 12.86 -4.77
C LEU A 56 -14.71 12.27 -4.53
N GLY A 57 -15.21 12.25 -3.30
CA GLY A 57 -16.46 11.58 -2.95
C GLY A 57 -16.40 10.08 -3.25
N ASP A 58 -17.50 9.51 -3.74
CA ASP A 58 -17.60 8.07 -4.06
C ASP A 58 -16.59 7.63 -5.14
N TRP A 59 -16.21 8.52 -6.04
CA TRP A 59 -15.19 8.27 -7.06
C TRP A 59 -13.80 8.07 -6.46
N GLY A 60 -13.55 8.61 -5.26
CA GLY A 60 -12.31 8.40 -4.52
C GLY A 60 -12.02 6.93 -4.24
N PHE A 61 -13.05 6.16 -3.88
CA PHE A 61 -12.90 4.72 -3.65
C PHE A 61 -12.48 3.99 -4.92
N LEU A 62 -13.11 4.29 -6.06
CA LEU A 62 -12.77 3.69 -7.35
C LEU A 62 -11.33 4.01 -7.75
N VAL A 63 -10.92 5.28 -7.63
CA VAL A 63 -9.55 5.72 -7.92
C VAL A 63 -8.55 5.00 -7.02
N MET A 64 -8.84 4.89 -5.72
CA MET A 64 -7.98 4.17 -4.78
C MET A 64 -7.81 2.69 -5.17
N THR A 65 -8.90 2.01 -5.54
CA THR A 65 -8.85 0.61 -6.00
C THR A 65 -7.98 0.46 -7.25
N ILE A 66 -8.11 1.37 -8.23
CA ILE A 66 -7.29 1.36 -9.45
C ILE A 66 -5.81 1.56 -9.09
N LEU A 67 -5.50 2.52 -8.22
CA LEU A 67 -4.12 2.79 -7.80
C LEU A 67 -3.49 1.59 -7.06
N TRP A 68 -4.26 0.90 -6.22
CA TRP A 68 -3.81 -0.32 -5.55
C TRP A 68 -3.52 -1.45 -6.52
N PHE A 69 -4.37 -1.63 -7.52
CA PHE A 69 -4.15 -2.62 -8.56
C PHE A 69 -2.91 -2.30 -9.40
N LEU A 70 -2.70 -1.02 -9.74
CA LEU A 70 -1.51 -0.56 -10.45
C LEU A 70 -0.24 -0.75 -9.61
N LEU A 71 -0.29 -0.47 -8.31
CA LEU A 71 0.83 -0.70 -7.40
C LEU A 71 1.19 -2.19 -7.34
N TYR A 72 0.20 -3.05 -7.12
CA TYR A 72 0.40 -4.50 -7.09
C TYR A 72 1.01 -5.00 -8.41
N SER A 73 0.46 -4.55 -9.54
CA SER A 73 0.96 -4.91 -10.88
C SER A 73 2.40 -4.43 -11.11
N SER A 74 2.73 -3.21 -10.66
CA SER A 74 4.08 -2.66 -10.77
C SER A 74 5.09 -3.47 -9.96
N ILE A 75 4.70 -3.90 -8.76
CA ILE A 75 5.55 -4.75 -7.91
C ILE A 75 5.68 -6.14 -8.49
N PHE A 76 4.61 -6.69 -9.08
CA PHE A 76 4.67 -7.97 -9.78
C PHE A 76 5.70 -7.94 -10.91
N LEU A 77 5.72 -6.87 -11.73
CA LEU A 77 6.73 -6.69 -12.78
C LEU A 77 8.16 -6.62 -12.24
N ILE A 78 8.36 -6.12 -11.02
CA ILE A 78 9.67 -6.11 -10.35
C ILE A 78 10.04 -7.52 -9.90
N VAL A 79 9.10 -8.24 -9.26
CA VAL A 79 9.28 -9.62 -8.80
C VAL A 79 9.46 -10.59 -9.95
N ASP A 80 8.93 -10.29 -11.13
CA ASP A 80 9.09 -11.14 -12.32
C ASP A 80 10.45 -10.96 -13.01
N LYS A 81 11.28 -10.01 -12.57
CA LYS A 81 12.62 -9.82 -13.13
C LYS A 81 13.55 -11.01 -12.83
N PRO A 82 14.55 -11.27 -13.69
CA PRO A 82 15.46 -12.43 -13.59
C PRO A 82 16.18 -12.56 -12.24
N PHE A 83 16.39 -11.43 -11.56
CA PHE A 83 16.98 -11.39 -10.22
C PHE A 83 16.20 -12.27 -9.22
N PHE A 84 14.88 -12.22 -9.24
CA PHE A 84 14.01 -12.95 -8.32
C PHE A 84 13.70 -14.38 -8.80
N GLU A 85 13.80 -14.65 -10.11
CA GLU A 85 13.61 -16.01 -10.67
C GLU A 85 14.62 -17.02 -10.14
N LYS A 86 15.82 -16.57 -9.78
CA LYS A 86 16.84 -17.42 -9.16
C LYS A 86 16.46 -17.91 -7.76
N TYR A 87 15.51 -17.24 -7.09
CA TYR A 87 15.16 -17.48 -5.67
C TYR A 87 13.70 -17.96 -5.45
N LEU A 88 12.89 -18.07 -6.51
CA LEU A 88 11.44 -18.37 -6.44
C LEU A 88 11.05 -19.62 -7.26
#